data_AF-A0A401QPA7-F1
#
_entry.id   AF-A0A401QPA7-F1
#
_cell.length_a   1.000
_cell.length_b   1.000
_cell.length_c   1.000
_cell.angle_alpha   90.00
_cell.angle_beta   90.00
_cell.angle_gamma   90.00
#
_symmetry.space_group_name_H-M   'P 1'
#
loop_
_entity.id
_entity.type
_entity.pdbx_description
1 polymer ?
#
loop_
_entity_poly.entity_id
_entity_poly.type
_entity_poly.pdbx_seq_one_letter_code
_entity_poly.pdbx_strand_id
1 'polypeptide(L)'
;METRGLPFPGAWGEGPPALPEGLAGAFLRAELDLNAELRAMVFTQPVCYVYNPLEYAWESHRLYVEMYCRSRKEVLFLGMNPGPFGMVQTG
;
A
#
# COMPACT_ATOMS: atom_id res chain seq x y z
N MET A 1 3.21 15.97 -18.49
CA MET A 1 3.62 14.60 -18.86
C MET A 1 2.87 13.68 -17.92
N GLU A 2 1.68 13.26 -18.31
CA GLU A 2 0.79 12.41 -17.51
C GLU A 2 1.42 11.03 -17.32
N THR A 3 1.84 10.74 -16.10
CA THR A 3 2.06 9.36 -15.67
C THR A 3 0.69 8.71 -15.59
N ARG A 4 0.30 7.98 -16.65
CA ARG A 4 -0.78 6.98 -16.55
C ARG A 4 -0.28 5.90 -15.59
N GLY A 5 -0.54 6.10 -14.29
CA GLY A 5 -0.37 5.06 -13.28
C GLY A 5 -1.17 3.85 -13.73
N LEU A 6 -0.54 2.68 -13.65
CA LEU A 6 -1.25 1.44 -13.92
C LEU A 6 -2.48 1.38 -12.99
N PRO A 7 -3.64 0.95 -13.49
CA PRO A 7 -4.85 0.86 -12.70
C PRO A 7 -4.58 0.03 -11.44
N PHE A 8 -4.90 0.61 -10.27
CA PHE A 8 -4.99 -0.10 -8.98
C PHE A 8 -5.81 -1.39 -9.18
N PRO A 9 -5.54 -2.51 -8.49
CA PRO A 9 -6.42 -3.67 -8.50
C PRO A 9 -7.81 -3.26 -7.96
N GLY A 10 -8.72 -2.95 -8.90
CA GLY A 10 -9.88 -2.07 -8.68
C GLY A 10 -10.35 -1.35 -9.95
N ALA A 11 -9.42 -0.97 -10.83
CA ALA A 11 -9.72 -0.15 -12.01
C ALA A 11 -10.05 -0.97 -13.28
N TRP A 12 -10.21 -2.29 -13.13
CA TRP A 12 -10.82 -3.19 -14.14
C TRP A 12 -12.27 -3.56 -13.81
N GLY A 13 -12.95 -2.82 -12.92
CA GLY A 13 -14.32 -3.14 -12.49
C GLY A 13 -14.44 -4.34 -11.54
N GLU A 14 -13.34 -5.06 -11.30
CA GLU A 14 -13.18 -6.00 -10.20
C GLU A 14 -12.88 -5.20 -8.93
N GLY A 15 -13.67 -5.36 -7.86
CA GLY A 15 -13.35 -4.78 -6.56
C GLY A 15 -11.98 -5.27 -6.04
N PRO A 16 -11.40 -4.64 -5.01
CA PRO A 16 -10.18 -5.17 -4.39
C PRO A 16 -10.42 -6.64 -4.03
N PRO A 17 -9.45 -7.54 -4.31
CA PRO A 17 -9.60 -8.96 -3.99
C PRO A 17 -9.99 -9.13 -2.52
N ALA A 18 -10.80 -10.15 -2.23
CA ALA A 18 -11.20 -10.43 -0.86
C ALA A 18 -9.94 -10.55 0.01
N LEU A 19 -9.90 -9.75 1.09
CA LEU A 19 -8.77 -9.79 2.02
C LEU A 19 -8.71 -11.15 2.71
N PRO A 20 -7.50 -11.65 3.02
CA PRO A 20 -7.35 -12.87 3.81
C PRO A 20 -8.03 -12.71 5.17
N GLU A 21 -8.44 -13.81 5.79
CA GLU A 21 -8.95 -13.76 7.17
C GLU A 21 -7.81 -13.55 8.19
N GLY A 22 -8.18 -13.19 9.42
CA GLY A 22 -7.24 -13.10 10.53
C GLY A 22 -6.35 -11.85 10.50
N LEU A 23 -5.14 -11.97 11.07
CA LEU A 23 -4.26 -10.82 11.35
C LEU A 23 -3.77 -10.14 10.07
N ALA A 24 -3.40 -10.91 9.04
CA ALA A 24 -2.98 -10.37 7.76
C ALA A 24 -4.10 -9.54 7.11
N GLY A 25 -5.34 -10.03 7.17
CA GLY A 25 -6.52 -9.30 6.68
C GLY A 25 -6.77 -8.00 7.39
N ALA A 26 -6.71 -8.02 8.73
CA ALA A 26 -6.87 -6.83 9.55
C ALA A 26 -5.76 -5.79 9.28
N PHE A 27 -4.52 -6.25 9.07
CA PHE A 27 -3.39 -5.39 8.72
C PHE A 27 -3.59 -4.73 7.35
N LEU A 28 -3.89 -5.53 6.31
CA LEU A 28 -4.16 -5.02 4.96
C LEU A 28 -5.37 -4.09 4.93
N ARG A 29 -6.39 -4.35 5.75
CA ARG A 29 -7.55 -3.47 5.90
C ARG A 29 -7.13 -2.10 6.43
N ALA A 30 -6.33 -2.06 7.49
CA ALA A 30 -5.85 -0.81 8.06
C ALA A 30 -5.03 0.01 7.04
N GLU A 31 -4.24 -0.65 6.20
CA GLU A 31 -3.50 0.02 5.12
C GLU A 31 -4.41 0.56 4.02
N LEU A 32 -5.47 -0.16 3.63
CA LEU A 32 -6.46 0.33 2.67
C LEU A 32 -7.23 1.53 3.20
N ASP A 33 -7.59 1.52 4.49
CA ASP A 33 -8.28 2.61 5.16
C ASP A 33 -7.36 3.85 5.22
N LEU A 34 -6.09 3.67 5.62
CA LEU A 34 -5.08 4.73 5.60
C LEU A 34 -4.86 5.29 4.19
N ASN A 35 -4.79 4.43 3.18
CA ASN A 35 -4.67 4.87 1.78
C ASN A 35 -5.87 5.73 1.36
N ALA A 36 -7.08 5.41 1.83
CA ALA A 36 -8.26 6.24 1.55
C ALA A 36 -8.15 7.64 2.16
N GLU A 37 -7.63 7.75 3.39
CA GLU A 37 -7.37 9.03 4.04
C GLU A 37 -6.25 9.82 3.33
N LEU A 38 -5.14 9.16 2.99
CA LEU A 38 -4.01 9.77 2.29
C LEU A 38 -4.40 10.32 0.92
N ARG A 39 -5.27 9.61 0.17
CA ARG A 39 -5.78 10.08 -1.13
C ARG A 39 -6.55 11.41 -1.03
N ALA A 40 -7.16 11.70 0.11
CA ALA A 40 -7.88 12.95 0.32
C ALA A 40 -6.95 14.13 0.67
N MET A 41 -5.67 13.87 0.96
CA MET A 41 -4.72 14.93 1.32
C MET A 41 -4.26 15.69 0.08
N VAL A 42 -4.18 17.02 0.23
CA VAL A 42 -3.64 17.92 -0.80
C VAL A 42 -2.28 18.44 -0.34
N PHE A 43 -1.27 18.21 -1.16
CA PHE A 43 0.08 18.71 -0.91
C PHE A 43 0.33 19.96 -1.75
N THR A 44 0.98 20.94 -1.14
CA THR A 44 1.40 22.18 -1.80
C THR A 44 2.90 22.19 -2.02
N GLN A 45 3.40 23.25 -2.67
CA GLN A 45 4.84 23.47 -2.82
C GLN A 45 5.58 23.39 -1.46
N PRO A 46 6.80 22.81 -1.41
CA PRO A 46 7.63 22.39 -2.55
C PRO A 46 7.38 20.94 -3.03
N VAL A 47 6.31 20.28 -2.60
CA VAL A 47 6.00 18.91 -3.03
C VAL A 47 5.51 18.91 -4.47
N CYS A 48 6.29 18.32 -5.38
CA CYS A 48 5.96 18.24 -6.81
C CYS A 48 5.41 16.86 -7.22
N TYR A 49 5.76 15.81 -6.49
CA TYR A 49 5.38 14.43 -6.78
C TYR A 49 5.08 13.69 -5.48
N VAL A 50 4.04 12.86 -5.51
CA VAL A 50 3.66 11.99 -4.41
C VAL A 50 3.50 10.59 -4.99
N TYR A 51 4.13 9.62 -4.35
CA TYR A 51 4.00 8.21 -4.71
C TYR A 51 3.42 7.45 -3.53
N ASN A 52 2.51 6.53 -3.83
CA ASN A 52 2.02 5.56 -2.87
C ASN A 52 2.29 4.14 -3.40
N PRO A 53 3.37 3.47 -2.96
CA PRO A 53 3.68 2.11 -3.40
C PRO A 53 2.60 1.10 -3.02
N LEU A 54 1.83 1.36 -1.97
CA LEU A 54 0.69 0.53 -1.60
C LEU A 54 -0.47 0.63 -2.61
N GLU A 55 -0.38 1.51 -3.62
CA GLU A 55 -1.31 1.57 -4.74
C GLU A 55 -0.81 0.80 -5.96
N TYR A 56 0.34 1.18 -6.50
CA TYR A 56 0.82 0.61 -7.76
C TYR A 56 1.63 -0.68 -7.60
N ALA A 57 2.15 -0.96 -6.40
CA ALA A 57 2.88 -2.19 -6.07
C ALA A 57 2.11 -3.06 -5.05
N TRP A 58 0.79 -2.87 -4.96
CA TRP A 58 -0.09 -3.54 -4.01
C TRP A 58 0.06 -5.06 -3.99
N GLU A 59 0.14 -5.70 -5.15
CA GLU A 59 0.14 -7.17 -5.20
C GLU A 59 1.37 -7.78 -4.51
N SER A 60 2.55 -7.20 -4.74
CA SER A 60 3.78 -7.63 -4.06
C SER A 60 3.69 -7.44 -2.55
N HIS A 61 3.19 -6.27 -2.12
CA HIS A 61 3.01 -5.96 -0.70
C HIS A 61 1.99 -6.88 -0.02
N ARG A 62 0.84 -7.12 -0.67
CA ARG A 62 -0.19 -8.05 -0.20
C ARG A 62 0.38 -9.44 0.03
N LEU A 63 1.15 -9.96 -0.94
CA LEU A 63 1.80 -11.26 -0.84
C LEU A 63 2.81 -11.30 0.33
N TYR A 64 3.58 -10.22 0.55
CA TYR A 64 4.48 -10.12 1.70
C TYR A 64 3.72 -10.20 3.03
N VAL A 65 2.64 -9.43 3.19
CA VAL A 65 1.83 -9.45 4.42
C VAL A 65 1.17 -10.81 4.64
N GLU A 66 0.59 -11.42 3.61
CA GLU A 66 0.00 -12.77 3.68
C GLU A 66 1.02 -13.85 4.05
N MET A 67 2.26 -13.70 3.58
CA MET A 67 3.33 -14.66 3.85
C MET A 67 3.86 -14.54 5.29
N TYR A 68 4.04 -13.32 5.80
CA TYR A 68 4.80 -13.09 7.04
C TYR A 68 3.96 -12.61 8.24
N CYS A 69 2.76 -12.08 8.02
CA CYS A 69 1.83 -11.60 9.06
C CYS A 69 0.84 -12.68 9.54
N ARG A 70 1.30 -13.93 9.63
CA ARG A 70 0.46 -15.10 9.99
C ARG A 70 0.17 -15.28 11.48
N SER A 71 0.84 -14.50 12.33
CA SER A 71 0.73 -14.61 13.78
C SER A 71 1.10 -13.29 14.45
N ARG A 72 0.63 -13.09 15.68
CA ARG A 72 0.97 -11.92 16.50
C ARG A 72 2.48 -11.80 16.66
N LYS A 73 2.99 -10.56 16.58
CA LYS A 73 4.39 -10.22 16.79
C LYS A 73 4.56 -9.49 18.12
N GLU A 74 5.64 -9.78 18.84
CA GLU A 74 6.00 -9.05 20.06
C GLU A 74 6.79 -7.78 19.73
N VAL A 75 7.49 -7.77 18.59
CA VAL A 75 8.35 -6.68 18.14
C VAL A 75 7.88 -6.23 16.76
N LEU A 76 7.79 -4.91 16.57
CA LEU A 76 7.56 -4.26 15.28
C LEU A 76 8.73 -3.33 14.98
N PHE A 77 9.41 -3.58 13.86
CA PHE A 77 10.38 -2.63 13.32
C PHE A 77 9.64 -1.60 12.47
N LEU A 78 9.86 -0.31 12.73
CA LEU A 78 9.16 0.78 12.07
C LEU A 78 10.16 1.75 11.44
N GLY A 79 10.15 1.83 10.11
CA GLY A 79 10.88 2.85 9.36
C GLY A 79 10.09 4.16 9.25
N MET A 80 10.66 5.16 8.58
CA MET A 80 9.97 6.44 8.32
C MET A 80 9.01 6.34 7.13
N ASN A 81 9.55 6.06 5.94
CA ASN A 81 8.82 6.07 4.67
C ASN A 81 9.58 5.30 3.57
N PRO A 82 8.93 4.97 2.44
CA PRO A 82 9.57 4.28 1.31
C PRO A 82 10.81 5.02 0.76
N GLY A 83 11.91 4.29 0.61
CA GLY A 83 13.10 4.76 -0.12
C GLY A 83 12.98 4.51 -1.63
N PRO A 84 13.63 5.33 -2.49
CA PRO A 84 13.41 5.31 -3.94
C PRO A 84 13.82 4.00 -4.65
N PHE A 85 14.77 3.27 -4.06
CA PHE A 85 15.30 2.01 -4.60
C PHE A 85 14.89 0.77 -3.78
N GLY A 86 13.97 0.94 -2.82
CA GLY A 86 13.44 -0.14 -2.00
C GLY A 86 11.94 -0.27 -2.21
N MET A 87 11.19 0.01 -1.14
CA MET A 87 9.73 -0.11 -1.10
C MET A 87 8.99 0.63 -2.23
N VAL A 88 9.52 1.76 -2.72
CA VAL A 88 8.95 2.45 -3.91
C VAL A 88 8.93 1.56 -5.15
N GLN A 89 9.82 0.57 -5.28
CA GLN A 89 9.85 -0.34 -6.42
C GLN A 89 9.13 -1.66 -6.14
N THR A 90 9.16 -2.13 -4.89
CA THR A 90 8.82 -3.52 -4.56
C THR A 90 7.48 -3.72 -3.87
N GLY A 91 6.83 -2.66 -3.40
CA GLY A 91 5.66 -2.79 -2.52
C GLY A 91 6.11 -2.93 -1.08
#